data_AF-A0A2D4WJ90-F1
#
_entry.id   AF-A0A2D4WJ90-F1
#
_cell.length_a   1.000
_cell.length_b   1.000
_cell.length_c   1.000
_cell.angle_alpha   90.00
_cell.angle_beta   90.00
_cell.angle_gamma   90.00
#
_symmetry.space_group_name_H-M   'P 1'
#
loop_
_entity.id
_entity.type
_entity.pdbx_description
1 polymer ?
#
loop_
_entity_poly.entity_id
_entity_poly.type
_entity_poly.pdbx_seq_one_letter_code
_entity_poly.pdbx_strand_id
1 'polypeptide(L)' 'MKRLKRNRIQRAFDKGYQLGLAGRSKENCPFLTGSARSKWLEGWREGRNDWREGLTDALTCYKLSGF' A
#
# COMPACT_ATOMS: atom_id res chain seq x y z
N MET A 1 23.28 12.49 1.53
CA MET A 1 21.95 12.38 0.89
C MET A 1 20.89 12.99 1.80
N LYS A 2 20.29 14.14 1.43
CA LYS A 2 19.10 14.66 2.12
C LYS A 2 17.91 13.78 1.73
N ARG A 3 17.59 12.74 2.53
CA ARG A 3 16.33 12.02 2.37
C ARG A 3 15.20 12.96 2.81
N LEU A 4 14.45 13.50 1.85
CA LEU A 4 13.19 14.16 2.16
C LEU A 4 12.32 13.14 2.91
N LYS A 5 11.81 13.52 4.09
CA LYS A 5 11.02 12.62 4.92
C LYS A 5 9.77 12.25 4.12
N ARG A 6 9.69 11.00 3.62
CA ARG A 6 8.50 10.50 2.92
C ARG A 6 7.28 10.83 3.78
N ASN A 7 6.31 11.52 3.19
CA ASN A 7 5.10 11.98 3.87
C ASN A 7 4.46 10.81 4.64
N ARG A 8 4.04 11.04 5.89
CA ARG A 8 3.39 10.01 6.73
C ARG A 8 2.22 9.33 6.02
N ILE A 9 1.47 10.11 5.23
CA ILE A 9 0.32 9.63 4.42
C ILE A 9 0.79 8.69 3.31
N GLN A 10 1.85 9.05 2.58
CA GLN A 10 2.42 8.19 1.54
C GLN A 10 2.91 6.87 2.13
N ARG A 11 3.60 6.91 3.27
CA ARG A 11 4.05 5.69 3.94
C ARG A 11 2.90 4.81 4.40
N ALA A 12 1.77 5.42 4.82
CA ALA A 12 0.57 4.69 5.17
C ALA A 12 -0.02 3.98 3.94
N PHE A 13 -0.08 4.65 2.79
CA PHE A 13 -0.47 4.06 1.51
C PHE A 13 0.40 2.86 1.15
N ASP A 14 1.73 3.06 1.09
CA ASP A 14 2.69 2.04 0.66
C ASP A 14 2.57 0.78 1.54
N LYS A 15 2.44 0.95 2.86
CA LYS A 15 2.21 -0.16 3.81
C LYS A 15 0.87 -0.86 3.57
N GLY A 16 -0.18 -0.11 3.28
CA GLY A 16 -1.49 -0.68 2.96
C GLY A 16 -1.41 -1.56 1.74
N TYR A 17 -0.82 -1.02 0.66
CA TYR A 17 -0.63 -1.70 -0.62
C TYR A 17 0.12 -3.03 -0.48
N GLN A 18 1.29 -3.03 0.17
CA GLN A 18 2.07 -4.23 0.41
C GLN A 18 1.28 -5.32 1.16
N LEU A 19 0.51 -4.94 2.18
CA LEU A 19 -0.30 -5.89 2.96
C LEU A 19 -1.53 -6.39 2.18
N GLY A 20 -2.13 -5.52 1.35
CA GLY A 20 -3.19 -5.90 0.42
C GLY A 20 -2.71 -6.92 -0.60
N LEU A 21 -1.52 -6.67 -1.18
CA LEU A 21 -0.86 -7.55 -2.14
C LEU A 21 -0.46 -8.89 -1.52
N ALA A 22 -0.05 -8.89 -0.25
CA ALA A 22 0.22 -10.12 0.50
C ALA A 22 -1.04 -10.89 0.92
N GLY A 23 -2.24 -10.45 0.51
CA GLY A 23 -3.50 -11.11 0.86
C GLY A 23 -3.90 -10.99 2.34
N ARG A 24 -3.27 -10.09 3.11
CA ARG A 24 -3.57 -9.88 4.55
C ARG A 24 -4.89 -9.12 4.75
N SER A 25 -5.56 -9.33 5.88
CA SER A 25 -6.81 -8.64 6.21
C SER A 25 -6.64 -7.14 6.45
N LYS A 26 -7.70 -6.37 6.21
CA LYS A 26 -7.75 -4.92 6.47
C LYS A 26 -7.64 -4.56 7.96
N GLU A 27 -7.92 -5.51 8.87
CA GLU A 27 -7.78 -5.30 10.31
C GLU A 27 -6.31 -5.10 10.75
N ASN A 28 -5.34 -5.54 9.95
CA ASN A 28 -3.91 -5.30 10.22
C ASN A 28 -3.51 -3.82 10.07
N CYS A 29 -4.45 -2.92 9.78
CA CYS A 29 -4.21 -1.49 9.75
C CYS A 29 -3.76 -0.99 11.14
N PRO A 30 -2.54 -0.46 11.27
CA PRO A 30 -2.03 0.03 12.56
C PRO A 30 -2.65 1.38 12.97
N PHE A 31 -3.45 2.00 12.10
CA PHE A 31 -4.07 3.31 12.34
C PHE A 31 -5.53 3.11 12.72
N LEU A 32 -5.95 3.58 13.90
CA LEU A 32 -7.35 3.50 14.33
C LEU A 32 -8.25 4.54 13.66
N THR A 33 -7.77 5.78 13.47
CA THR A 33 -8.55 6.88 12.88
C THR A 33 -7.64 7.85 12.09
N GLY A 34 -8.24 8.76 11.31
CA GLY A 34 -7.55 9.86 10.63
C GLY A 34 -7.15 9.61 9.17
N SER A 35 -6.54 10.62 8.55
CA SER A 35 -6.17 10.62 7.12
C SER A 35 -5.17 9.51 6.73
N ALA A 36 -4.28 9.13 7.66
CA ALA A 36 -3.36 8.02 7.48
C ALA A 36 -4.10 6.68 7.36
N ARG A 37 -5.17 6.45 8.13
CA ARG A 37 -6.01 5.24 8.01
C ARG A 37 -6.70 5.20 6.66
N SER A 38 -7.31 6.30 6.23
CA SER A 38 -7.99 6.38 4.94
C SER A 38 -7.02 6.05 3.80
N LYS A 39 -5.82 6.64 3.81
CA LYS A 39 -4.80 6.36 2.78
C LYS A 39 -4.25 4.93 2.86
N TRP A 40 -4.08 4.37 4.06
CA TRP A 40 -3.69 2.97 4.21
C TRP A 40 -4.74 2.02 3.64
N LEU A 41 -6.03 2.27 3.90
CA LEU A 41 -7.12 1.45 3.37
C LEU A 41 -7.26 1.58 1.85
N GLU A 42 -6.93 2.74 1.29
CA GLU A 42 -6.85 2.96 -0.15
C GLU A 42 -5.75 2.11 -0.79
N GLY A 43 -4.52 2.18 -0.27
CA GLY A 43 -3.42 1.34 -0.73
C GLY A 43 -3.74 -0.15 -0.58
N TRP A 44 -4.31 -0.56 0.57
CA TRP A 44 -4.70 -1.95 0.81
C TRP A 44 -5.72 -2.46 -0.21
N ARG A 45 -6.74 -1.66 -0.57
CA ARG A 45 -7.72 -2.04 -1.60
C ARG A 45 -7.06 -2.24 -2.96
N GLU A 46 -6.14 -1.36 -3.33
CA GLU A 46 -5.44 -1.42 -4.61
C GLU A 46 -4.52 -2.65 -4.66
N GLY A 47 -3.73 -2.90 -3.62
CA GLY A 47 -2.92 -4.12 -3.51
C GLY A 47 -3.76 -5.40 -3.44
N ARG A 48 -4.95 -5.36 -2.81
CA ARG A 48 -5.88 -6.50 -2.78
C ARG A 48 -6.45 -6.80 -4.15
N ASN A 49 -6.73 -5.77 -4.95
CA ASN A 49 -7.19 -5.93 -6.32
C ASN A 49 -6.07 -6.55 -7.17
N ASP A 50 -4.86 -6.02 -7.08
CA ASP A 50 -3.69 -6.55 -7.77
C ASP A 50 -3.40 -8.01 -7.37
N TRP A 51 -3.56 -8.36 -6.09
CA TRP A 51 -3.48 -9.75 -5.63
C TRP A 51 -4.55 -10.66 -6.26
N ARG A 52 -5.78 -10.16 -6.45
CA ARG A 52 -6.86 -10.91 -7.14
C ARG A 52 -6.58 -11.11 -8.62
N GLU A 53 -5.97 -10.12 -9.26
CA GLU A 53 -5.51 -10.19 -10.66
C GLU A 53 -4.24 -11.05 -10.82
N GLY A 54 -3.68 -11.59 -9.72
CA GLY A 54 -2.51 -12.45 -9.74
C GLY A 54 -1.17 -11.70 -9.86
N LEU A 55 -1.15 -10.37 -9.66
CA LEU A 55 0.09 -9.63 -9.59
C LEU A 55 0.85 -10.00 -8.31
N THR A 56 2.10 -10.40 -8.48
CA THR A 56 3.05 -10.67 -7.41
C THR A 56 3.93 -9.45 -7.13
N ASP A 57 4.60 -9.44 -5.99
CA ASP A 57 5.43 -8.31 -5.50
C ASP A 57 6.48 -7.85 -6.54
N ALA A 58 7.00 -8.79 -7.35
CA ALA A 58 7.94 -8.50 -8.44
C ALA A 58 7.29 -7.76 -9.63
N LEU A 59 6.04 -8.09 -9.98
CA LEU A 59 5.29 -7.45 -11.07
C LEU A 59 4.74 -6.09 -10.66
N THR A 60 4.45 -5.89 -9.37
CA THR A 60 4.01 -4.57 -8.86
C THR A 60 5.11 -3.52 -8.89
N CYS A 61 6.38 -3.92 -8.74
CA CYS A 61 7.51 -3.00 -8.97
C CYS A 61 7.50 -2.46 -10.40
N TYR A 62 7.12 -3.28 -11.39
CA TYR A 62 6.96 -2.85 -12.78
C TYR A 62 5.78 -1.88 -12.95
N LYS A 63 4.62 -2.18 -12.35
CA LYS A 63 3.43 -1.31 -12.38
C LYS A 63 3.68 0.07 -11.75
N LEU A 64 4.40 0.12 -10.62
CA LEU A 64 4.74 1.38 -9.95
C LEU A 64 5.86 2.16 -10.66
N SER A 65 6.61 1.51 -11.56
CA SER A 65 7.67 2.16 -12.35
C SER A 65 7.17 2.87 -13.61
N GLY A 66 5.89 2.71 -13.99
CA GLY A 66 5.22 3.58 -14.96
C GLY A 66 5.65 3.41 -16.41
N PHE A 67 5.21 2.31 -17.04
CA PHE A 67 4.88 2.30 -18.48
C PHE A 67 3.37 2.23 -18.63
#